data_AF-A0A1X7UWH2-F1
#
_entry.id   AF-A0A1X7UWH2-F1
#
_cell.length_a   1.000
_cell.length_b   1.000
_cell.length_c   1.000
_cell.angle_alpha   90.00
_cell.angle_beta   90.00
_cell.angle_gamma   90.00
#
_symmetry.space_group_name_H-M   'P 1'
#
loop_
_entity.id
_entity.type
_entity.pdbx_description
1 polymer ?
#
loop_
_entity_poly.entity_id
_entity_poly.type
_entity_poly.pdbx_seq_one_letter_code
_entity_poly.pdbx_strand_id
1 'polypeptide(L)'
;MSVKEVPIDNRQEHLDLLCFSTLFPTGQYEEHHPRQSYPSQTLSFSEYIKSRLLNKDFRFRRNHSYCLHYYGLKINKALKTGIYNLLKTTRGNIGQTVAKILEKINILDEEFEGNLSTMLAPIRGTNLYWFCVKGEVKALIAQYGSPTLFLTLSCAEYDSADIAQYLRKDFFNIVILQGGVLGLVEQYYVKKEYQMRGAPHYHILLWL
;
A
#
# COMPACT_ATOMS: atom_id res chain seq x y z
N MET A 1 30.35 4.63 18.38
CA MET A 1 29.39 3.51 18.29
C MET A 1 30.20 2.25 17.96
N SER A 2 30.36 1.30 18.88
CA SER A 2 31.08 0.05 18.57
C SER A 2 30.12 -0.91 17.86
N VAL A 3 30.40 -1.26 16.61
CA VAL A 3 29.62 -2.26 15.88
C VAL A 3 29.95 -3.62 16.49
N LYS A 4 28.97 -4.27 17.12
CA LYS A 4 29.08 -5.66 17.61
C LYS A 4 28.46 -6.57 16.56
N GLU A 5 29.09 -7.68 16.21
CA GLU A 5 28.61 -8.65 15.21
C GLU A 5 27.41 -9.51 15.68
N VAL A 6 26.68 -9.06 16.69
CA VAL A 6 25.51 -9.79 17.20
C VAL A 6 24.34 -9.56 16.24
N PRO A 7 23.64 -10.63 15.79
CA PRO A 7 22.45 -10.49 14.96
C PRO A 7 21.41 -9.59 15.63
N ILE A 8 20.84 -8.68 14.86
CA ILE A 8 19.81 -7.74 15.31
C ILE A 8 18.45 -8.44 15.24
N ASP A 9 17.72 -8.48 16.35
CA ASP A 9 16.35 -9.00 16.37
C ASP A 9 15.40 -7.99 15.71
N ASN A 10 14.53 -8.46 14.81
CA ASN A 10 13.56 -7.65 14.08
C ASN A 10 12.45 -7.05 14.96
N ARG A 11 12.42 -7.38 16.26
CA ARG A 11 11.52 -6.82 17.27
C ARG A 11 12.16 -5.71 18.09
N GLN A 12 13.45 -5.43 17.90
CA GLN A 12 14.12 -4.36 18.64
C GLN A 12 13.54 -3.00 18.29
N GLU A 13 13.48 -2.12 19.29
CA GLU A 13 13.18 -0.72 19.06
C GLU A 13 14.32 -0.07 18.26
N HIS A 14 13.99 0.97 17.49
CA HIS A 14 14.94 1.71 16.66
C HIS A 14 15.65 0.84 15.60
N LEU A 15 14.97 -0.20 15.11
CA LEU A 15 15.52 -1.15 14.12
C LEU A 15 16.06 -0.47 12.86
N ASP A 16 15.38 0.57 12.37
CA ASP A 16 15.81 1.35 11.21
C ASP A 16 17.13 2.09 11.46
N LEU A 17 17.33 2.61 12.67
CA LEU A 17 18.59 3.23 13.08
C LEU A 17 19.74 2.23 13.13
N LEU A 18 19.47 1.04 13.69
CA LEU A 18 20.47 -0.02 13.84
C LEU A 18 20.87 -0.62 12.48
N CYS A 19 19.89 -0.87 11.60
CA CYS A 19 20.12 -1.46 10.29
C CYS A 19 20.68 -0.47 9.26
N PHE A 20 20.38 0.82 9.39
CA PHE A 20 20.72 1.84 8.40
C PHE A 20 21.44 3.05 9.00
N SER A 21 22.43 2.80 9.85
CA SER A 21 23.21 3.86 10.54
C SER A 21 23.77 4.93 9.60
N THR A 22 24.13 4.58 8.36
CA THR A 22 24.61 5.52 7.33
C THR A 22 23.54 6.51 6.86
N LEU A 23 22.26 6.16 6.95
CA LEU A 23 21.14 7.06 6.63
C LEU A 23 20.82 8.03 7.77
N PHE A 24 21.23 7.69 9.00
CA PHE A 24 20.97 8.44 10.22
C PHE A 24 22.27 8.91 10.88
N PRO A 25 23.00 9.87 10.27
CA PRO A 25 24.31 10.32 10.77
C PRO A 25 24.26 10.92 12.18
N THR A 26 23.10 11.46 12.60
CA THR A 26 22.89 12.03 13.93
C THR A 26 22.32 11.04 14.94
N GLY A 27 21.96 9.82 14.53
CA GLY A 27 21.31 8.86 15.41
C GLY A 27 19.89 9.23 15.85
N GLN A 28 19.25 10.20 15.18
CA GLN A 28 17.96 10.78 15.57
C GLN A 28 16.90 10.65 14.48
N TYR A 29 15.64 10.85 14.87
CA TYR A 29 14.47 10.87 14.02
C TYR A 29 14.15 9.53 13.34
N GLU A 30 14.54 8.42 13.93
CA GLU A 30 14.03 7.10 13.59
C GLU A 30 12.50 7.00 13.77
N GLU A 31 11.89 5.88 13.37
CA GLU A 31 10.43 5.73 13.35
C GLU A 31 9.75 6.12 14.67
N HIS A 32 10.34 5.68 15.78
CA HIS A 32 9.81 5.84 17.13
C HIS A 32 10.39 7.06 17.88
N HIS A 33 11.21 7.89 17.22
CA HIS A 33 11.82 9.05 17.87
C HIS A 33 10.75 10.00 18.40
N PRO A 34 10.86 10.47 19.66
CA PRO A 34 9.96 11.48 20.20
C PRO A 34 9.98 12.75 19.34
N ARG A 35 8.80 13.22 18.92
CA ARG A 35 8.66 14.48 18.17
C ARG A 35 8.24 15.59 19.12
N GLN A 36 9.03 16.66 19.15
CA GLN A 36 8.72 17.86 19.92
C GLN A 36 7.66 18.69 19.16
N SER A 37 6.41 18.27 19.23
CA SER A 37 5.26 19.04 18.76
C SER A 37 4.22 19.09 19.89
N TYR A 38 3.46 20.19 19.98
CA TYR A 38 2.30 20.26 20.89
C TYR A 38 1.00 20.29 20.08
N PRO A 39 0.06 19.34 20.31
CA PRO A 39 0.24 18.11 21.11
C PRO A 39 1.28 17.16 20.47
N SER A 40 1.81 16.22 21.27
CA SER A 40 2.80 15.23 20.84
C SER A 40 2.22 14.38 19.70
N GLN A 41 2.61 14.69 18.46
CA GLN A 41 2.12 13.98 17.28
C GLN A 41 3.01 12.77 17.02
N THR A 42 2.47 11.59 17.31
CA THR A 42 3.01 10.34 16.80
C THR A 42 2.59 10.19 15.34
N LEU A 43 3.56 10.09 14.44
CA LEU A 43 3.26 9.76 13.04
C LEU A 43 2.85 8.29 12.97
N SER A 44 1.81 7.99 12.19
CA SER A 44 1.54 6.61 11.82
C SER A 44 2.69 6.05 10.99
N PHE A 45 2.85 4.72 11.00
CA PHE A 45 3.82 4.00 10.15
C PHE A 45 3.80 4.48 8.69
N SER A 46 2.61 4.67 8.12
CA SER A 46 2.43 5.14 6.75
C SER A 46 2.90 6.59 6.56
N GLU A 47 2.63 7.47 7.51
CA GLU A 47 3.06 8.87 7.46
C GLU A 47 4.57 9.00 7.63
N TYR A 48 5.17 8.23 8.55
CA TYR A 48 6.62 8.19 8.72
C TYR A 48 7.32 7.77 7.42
N ILE A 49 6.91 6.66 6.80
CA ILE A 49 7.51 6.18 5.55
C ILE A 49 7.31 7.20 4.43
N LYS A 50 6.10 7.76 4.29
CA LYS A 50 5.85 8.81 3.29
C LYS A 50 6.77 10.02 3.51
N SER A 51 6.93 10.46 4.76
CA SER A 51 7.81 11.59 5.09
C SER A 51 9.28 11.35 4.74
N ARG A 52 9.74 10.08 4.83
CA ARG A 52 11.10 9.66 4.48
C ARG A 52 11.30 9.53 2.97
N LEU A 53 10.34 8.89 2.28
CA LEU A 53 10.44 8.65 0.84
C LEU A 53 10.17 9.92 0.02
N LEU A 54 9.26 10.78 0.47
CA LEU A 54 8.89 12.03 -0.20
C LEU A 54 9.68 13.23 0.33
N ASN A 55 10.70 12.99 1.14
CA ASN A 55 11.56 14.06 1.63
C ASN A 55 12.28 14.75 0.46
N LYS A 56 12.62 16.04 0.64
CA LYS A 56 13.52 16.75 -0.28
C LYS A 56 14.86 16.03 -0.39
N ASP A 57 15.37 15.54 0.74
CA ASP A 57 16.56 14.69 0.79
C ASP A 57 16.27 13.31 0.19
N PHE A 58 17.04 12.94 -0.82
CA PHE A 58 16.83 11.71 -1.56
C PHE A 58 17.48 10.47 -0.94
N ARG A 59 18.27 10.60 0.15
CA ARG A 59 19.09 9.50 0.69
C ARG A 59 18.27 8.25 1.01
N PHE A 60 17.08 8.44 1.59
CA PHE A 60 16.20 7.34 1.98
C PHE A 60 15.57 6.67 0.75
N ARG A 61 15.07 7.45 -0.22
CA ARG A 61 14.44 6.90 -1.43
C ARG A 61 15.44 6.23 -2.38
N ARG A 62 16.71 6.65 -2.37
CA ARG A 62 17.77 6.03 -3.20
C ARG A 62 18.37 4.78 -2.57
N ASN A 63 18.23 4.59 -1.26
CA ASN A 63 18.70 3.38 -0.60
C ASN A 63 17.69 2.24 -0.82
N HIS A 64 18.03 1.32 -1.73
CA HIS A 64 17.14 0.22 -2.11
C HIS A 64 16.85 -0.71 -0.93
N SER A 65 17.86 -1.01 -0.10
CA SER A 65 17.73 -1.86 1.08
C SER A 65 16.74 -1.27 2.10
N TYR A 66 16.78 0.05 2.32
CA TYR A 66 15.82 0.77 3.18
C TYR A 66 14.40 0.68 2.63
N CYS A 67 14.22 0.92 1.34
CA CYS A 67 12.93 0.80 0.67
C CYS A 67 12.34 -0.62 0.77
N LEU A 68 13.17 -1.65 0.51
CA LEU A 68 12.75 -3.05 0.60
C LEU A 68 12.45 -3.46 2.04
N HIS A 69 13.23 -3.00 3.01
CA HIS A 69 12.98 -3.25 4.43
C HIS A 69 11.60 -2.74 4.84
N TYR A 70 11.30 -1.47 4.56
CA TYR A 70 9.99 -0.89 4.90
C TYR A 70 8.84 -1.48 4.08
N TYR A 71 9.08 -1.91 2.84
CA TYR A 71 8.10 -2.67 2.06
C TYR A 71 7.78 -4.02 2.72
N GLY A 72 8.80 -4.75 3.19
CA GLY A 72 8.63 -5.99 3.93
C GLY A 72 7.88 -5.78 5.25
N LEU A 73 8.24 -4.76 6.03
CA LEU A 73 7.51 -4.40 7.25
C LEU A 73 6.03 -4.08 6.98
N LYS A 74 5.74 -3.39 5.88
CA LYS A 74 4.36 -3.09 5.46
C LYS A 74 3.57 -4.36 5.15
N ILE A 75 4.15 -5.30 4.41
CA ILE A 75 3.52 -6.61 4.12
C ILE A 75 3.28 -7.37 5.43
N ASN A 76 4.30 -7.46 6.28
CA ASN A 76 4.20 -8.14 7.57
C ASN A 76 3.12 -7.53 8.47
N LYS A 77 2.98 -6.20 8.49
CA LYS A 77 1.91 -5.53 9.23
C LYS A 77 0.54 -5.88 8.68
N ALA A 78 0.36 -5.87 7.36
CA ALA A 78 -0.89 -6.28 6.71
C ALA A 78 -1.24 -7.75 7.01
N LEU A 79 -0.26 -8.66 6.94
CA LEU A 79 -0.43 -10.06 7.30
C LEU A 79 -0.82 -10.23 8.76
N LYS A 80 -0.11 -9.59 9.70
CA LYS A 80 -0.44 -9.64 11.13
C LYS A 80 -1.88 -9.19 11.40
N THR A 81 -2.30 -8.07 10.79
CA THR A 81 -3.67 -7.57 10.91
C THR A 81 -4.69 -8.54 10.29
N GLY A 82 -4.39 -9.10 9.11
CA GLY A 82 -5.26 -10.08 8.46
C GLY A 82 -5.43 -11.36 9.28
N ILE A 83 -4.32 -11.92 9.81
CA ILE A 83 -4.33 -13.09 10.69
C ILE A 83 -5.12 -12.80 11.97
N TYR A 84 -4.91 -11.62 12.57
CA TYR A 84 -5.65 -11.23 13.76
C TYR A 84 -7.16 -11.16 13.50
N ASN A 85 -7.56 -10.53 12.40
CA ASN A 85 -8.97 -10.44 12.02
C ASN A 85 -9.56 -11.84 11.76
N LEU A 86 -8.85 -12.68 11.02
CA LEU A 86 -9.23 -14.08 10.75
C LEU A 86 -9.51 -14.85 12.05
N LEU A 87 -8.59 -14.78 13.00
CA LEU A 87 -8.72 -15.46 14.30
C LEU A 87 -9.89 -14.90 15.12
N LYS A 88 -10.23 -13.61 14.94
CA LYS A 88 -11.32 -12.93 15.64
C LYS A 88 -12.70 -13.19 15.03
N THR A 89 -12.81 -13.25 13.69
CA THR A 89 -14.10 -13.32 12.99
C THR A 89 -14.62 -14.74 12.81
N THR A 90 -13.75 -15.74 12.78
CA THR A 90 -14.17 -17.13 12.59
C THR A 90 -14.75 -17.67 13.90
N ARG A 91 -16.08 -17.90 13.95
CA ARG A 91 -16.75 -18.53 15.10
C ARG A 91 -16.12 -19.91 15.35
N GLY A 92 -15.56 -20.14 16.55
CA GLY A 92 -14.97 -21.44 16.92
C GLY A 92 -13.45 -21.59 16.74
N ASN A 93 -12.72 -20.53 16.37
CA ASN A 93 -11.24 -20.56 16.31
C ASN A 93 -10.54 -20.18 17.63
N ILE A 94 -11.28 -19.73 18.65
CA ILE A 94 -10.72 -19.47 20.00
C ILE A 94 -10.25 -20.82 20.58
N GLY A 95 -8.93 -21.00 20.70
CA GLY A 95 -8.32 -22.23 21.23
C GLY A 95 -7.97 -23.31 20.20
N GLN A 96 -7.98 -23.01 18.88
CA GLN A 96 -7.45 -23.94 17.90
C GLN A 96 -5.92 -24.08 17.99
N THR A 97 -5.45 -25.31 17.94
CA THR A 97 -4.02 -25.62 17.88
C THR A 97 -3.52 -25.53 16.44
N VAL A 98 -2.20 -25.31 16.28
CA VAL A 98 -1.54 -25.29 14.97
C VAL A 98 -1.84 -26.56 14.16
N ALA A 99 -1.93 -27.71 14.83
CA ALA A 99 -2.27 -28.99 14.19
C ALA A 99 -3.65 -28.97 13.50
N LYS A 100 -4.68 -28.43 14.15
CA LYS A 100 -6.03 -28.33 13.56
C LYS A 100 -6.08 -27.39 12.36
N ILE A 101 -5.29 -26.31 12.38
CA ILE A 101 -5.19 -25.39 11.25
C ILE A 101 -4.50 -26.08 10.07
N LEU A 102 -3.41 -26.83 10.32
CA LEU A 102 -2.74 -27.61 9.28
C LEU A 102 -3.65 -28.68 8.67
N GLU A 103 -4.47 -29.33 9.49
CA GLU A 103 -5.49 -30.27 9.02
C GLU A 103 -6.49 -29.59 8.09
N LYS A 104 -7.04 -28.42 8.49
CA LYS A 104 -7.94 -27.61 7.64
C LYS A 104 -7.34 -27.23 6.30
N ILE A 105 -6.04 -26.91 6.28
CA ILE A 105 -5.31 -26.62 5.04
C ILE A 105 -5.22 -27.87 4.17
N ASN A 106 -4.90 -29.03 4.76
CA ASN A 106 -4.76 -30.28 4.02
C ASN A 106 -6.08 -30.78 3.43
N ILE A 107 -7.21 -30.58 4.13
CA ILE A 107 -8.54 -30.96 3.64
C ILE A 107 -9.18 -29.93 2.71
N LEU A 108 -8.49 -28.82 2.41
CA LEU A 108 -9.01 -27.72 1.59
C LEU A 108 -10.39 -27.23 2.07
N ASP A 109 -10.51 -26.98 3.37
CA ASP A 109 -11.76 -26.52 3.98
C ASP A 109 -12.22 -25.18 3.34
N GLU A 110 -13.37 -25.20 2.67
CA GLU A 110 -13.88 -24.04 1.89
C GLU A 110 -14.13 -22.82 2.76
N GLU A 111 -14.63 -23.00 3.99
CA GLU A 111 -14.85 -21.91 4.94
C GLU A 111 -13.52 -21.28 5.35
N PHE A 112 -12.52 -22.09 5.67
CA PHE A 112 -11.18 -21.61 5.99
C PHE A 112 -10.51 -20.91 4.80
N GLU A 113 -10.63 -21.45 3.58
CA GLU A 113 -10.09 -20.83 2.37
C GLU A 113 -10.76 -19.48 2.08
N GLY A 114 -12.08 -19.40 2.18
CA GLY A 114 -12.84 -18.15 2.07
C GLY A 114 -12.38 -17.11 3.09
N ASN A 115 -12.05 -17.53 4.31
CA ASN A 115 -11.50 -16.64 5.31
C ASN A 115 -10.04 -16.21 5.02
N LEU A 116 -9.19 -17.12 4.53
CA LEU A 116 -7.83 -16.78 4.04
C LEU A 116 -7.86 -15.78 2.87
N SER A 117 -8.90 -15.86 2.04
CA SER A 117 -9.11 -14.97 0.91
C SER A 117 -9.10 -13.49 1.35
N THR A 118 -9.76 -13.20 2.47
CA THR A 118 -9.85 -11.86 3.06
C THR A 118 -8.54 -11.39 3.69
N MET A 119 -7.71 -12.31 4.20
CA MET A 119 -6.42 -12.01 4.83
C MET A 119 -5.41 -11.45 3.82
N LEU A 120 -5.36 -12.01 2.61
CA LEU A 120 -4.38 -11.65 1.58
C LEU A 120 -4.88 -10.56 0.63
N ALA A 121 -6.18 -10.28 0.61
CA ALA A 121 -6.78 -9.23 -0.22
C ALA A 121 -6.11 -7.84 -0.08
N PRO A 122 -5.63 -7.38 1.10
CA PRO A 122 -4.94 -6.10 1.21
C PRO A 122 -3.51 -6.08 0.61
N ILE A 123 -2.93 -7.25 0.36
CA ILE A 123 -1.53 -7.39 -0.06
C ILE A 123 -1.46 -7.33 -1.58
N ARG A 124 -0.97 -6.20 -2.10
CA ARG A 124 -0.80 -5.98 -3.54
C ARG A 124 0.09 -7.06 -4.15
N GLY A 125 -0.32 -7.57 -5.31
CA GLY A 125 0.40 -8.60 -6.06
C GLY A 125 -0.06 -10.03 -5.77
N THR A 126 -0.88 -10.25 -4.73
CA THR A 126 -1.51 -11.57 -4.52
C THR A 126 -2.65 -11.79 -5.51
N ASN A 127 -2.96 -13.05 -5.81
CA ASN A 127 -4.12 -13.39 -6.64
C ASN A 127 -5.43 -12.88 -6.05
N LEU A 128 -5.54 -12.88 -4.72
CA LEU A 128 -6.72 -12.43 -3.98
C LEU A 128 -6.91 -10.92 -4.06
N TYR A 129 -5.82 -10.15 -4.01
CA TYR A 129 -5.86 -8.72 -4.32
C TYR A 129 -6.42 -8.47 -5.73
N TRP A 130 -5.91 -9.19 -6.72
CA TRP A 130 -6.37 -9.05 -8.11
C TRP A 130 -7.80 -9.56 -8.32
N PHE A 131 -8.24 -10.56 -7.56
CA PHE A 131 -9.61 -11.03 -7.55
C PHE A 131 -10.58 -9.92 -7.12
N CYS A 132 -10.31 -9.22 -6.02
CA CYS A 132 -11.12 -8.08 -5.57
C CYS A 132 -11.13 -6.95 -6.60
N VAL A 133 -9.95 -6.52 -7.08
CA VAL A 133 -9.82 -5.45 -8.08
C VAL A 133 -10.58 -5.77 -9.38
N LYS A 134 -10.48 -7.01 -9.87
CA LYS A 134 -11.22 -7.47 -11.04
C LYS A 134 -12.73 -7.55 -10.78
N GLY A 135 -13.11 -7.96 -9.57
CA GLY A 135 -14.50 -8.02 -9.12
C GLY A 135 -15.18 -6.66 -9.16
N GLU A 136 -14.51 -5.61 -8.68
CA GLU A 136 -15.02 -4.22 -8.74
C GLU A 136 -15.32 -3.79 -10.19
N VAL A 137 -14.36 -3.98 -11.10
CA VAL A 137 -14.54 -3.61 -12.51
C VAL A 137 -15.67 -4.42 -13.16
N LYS A 138 -15.75 -5.73 -12.87
CA LYS A 138 -16.84 -6.57 -13.35
C LYS A 138 -18.21 -6.12 -12.84
N ALA A 139 -18.30 -5.70 -11.57
CA ALA A 139 -19.53 -5.20 -10.99
C ALA A 139 -20.00 -3.91 -11.68
N LEU A 140 -19.07 -2.99 -11.98
CA LEU A 140 -19.37 -1.79 -12.75
C LEU A 140 -19.86 -2.13 -14.16
N ILE A 141 -19.21 -3.08 -14.85
CA ILE A 141 -19.64 -3.51 -16.19
C ILE A 141 -21.02 -4.18 -16.15
N ALA A 142 -21.32 -4.96 -15.11
CA ALA A 142 -22.62 -5.60 -14.97
C ALA A 142 -23.75 -4.59 -14.70
N GLN A 143 -23.46 -3.49 -13.99
CA GLN A 143 -24.44 -2.46 -13.64
C GLN A 143 -24.64 -1.42 -14.75
N TYR A 144 -23.55 -0.93 -15.33
CA TYR A 144 -23.54 0.20 -16.28
C TYR A 144 -23.26 -0.22 -17.72
N GLY A 145 -23.02 -1.51 -17.99
CA GLY A 145 -22.63 -2.01 -19.32
C GLY A 145 -21.16 -1.78 -19.63
N SER A 146 -20.79 -1.93 -20.90
CA SER A 146 -19.40 -1.68 -21.34
C SER A 146 -19.02 -0.22 -21.12
N PRO A 147 -17.81 0.08 -20.62
CA PRO A 147 -17.33 1.46 -20.52
C PRO A 147 -17.30 2.11 -21.91
N THR A 148 -17.69 3.39 -21.95
CA THR A 148 -17.73 4.20 -23.17
C THR A 148 -16.31 4.57 -23.62
N LEU A 149 -15.42 4.91 -22.68
CA LEU A 149 -14.04 5.30 -22.97
C LEU A 149 -13.04 4.63 -22.02
N PHE A 150 -11.86 4.32 -22.55
CA PHE A 150 -10.68 3.95 -21.78
C PHE A 150 -9.58 5.00 -22.00
N LEU A 151 -9.10 5.62 -20.92
CA LEU A 151 -8.06 6.63 -20.96
C LEU A 151 -6.85 6.18 -20.14
N THR A 152 -5.65 6.46 -20.64
CA THR A 152 -4.42 6.29 -19.89
C THR A 152 -3.69 7.62 -19.78
N LEU A 153 -3.64 8.19 -18.58
CA LEU A 153 -2.90 9.42 -18.30
C LEU A 153 -1.54 9.08 -17.71
N SER A 154 -0.49 9.54 -18.37
CA SER A 154 0.90 9.21 -18.04
C SER A 154 1.69 10.50 -17.85
N CYS A 155 2.42 10.63 -16.74
CA CYS A 155 3.34 11.75 -16.52
C CYS A 155 4.77 11.24 -16.57
N ALA A 156 5.48 11.52 -17.66
CA ALA A 156 6.87 11.10 -17.83
C ALA A 156 7.86 11.96 -17.01
N GLU A 157 7.43 13.13 -16.52
CA GLU A 157 8.28 14.10 -15.84
C GLU A 157 8.21 13.95 -14.32
N TYR A 158 9.36 13.67 -13.68
CA TYR A 158 9.51 13.63 -12.22
C TYR A 158 9.78 15.00 -11.62
N ASP A 159 10.36 15.90 -12.40
CA ASP A 159 10.95 17.14 -11.90
C ASP A 159 9.92 18.25 -11.72
N SER A 160 8.70 18.09 -12.25
CA SER A 160 7.60 19.01 -12.02
C SER A 160 6.55 18.40 -11.11
N ALA A 161 6.66 18.70 -9.82
CA ALA A 161 5.64 18.34 -8.82
C ALA A 161 4.26 18.91 -9.20
N ASP A 162 4.24 20.08 -9.86
CA ASP A 162 3.04 20.77 -10.29
C ASP A 162 2.31 20.01 -11.40
N ILE A 163 3.02 19.49 -12.40
CA ILE A 163 2.42 18.69 -13.48
C ILE A 163 1.85 17.38 -12.93
N ALA A 164 2.57 16.73 -12.02
CA ALA A 164 2.10 15.49 -11.39
C ALA A 164 0.87 15.71 -10.48
N GLN A 165 0.74 16.89 -9.87
CA GLN A 165 -0.44 17.30 -9.11
C GLN A 165 -1.60 17.64 -10.06
N TYR A 166 -1.34 18.44 -11.09
CA TYR A 166 -2.32 18.86 -12.08
C TYR A 166 -2.96 17.65 -12.77
N LEU A 167 -2.17 16.71 -13.29
CA LEU A 167 -2.69 15.51 -13.95
C LEU A 167 -3.50 14.61 -13.00
N ARG A 168 -3.12 14.55 -11.71
CA ARG A 168 -3.78 13.68 -10.73
C ARG A 168 -5.12 14.22 -10.26
N LYS A 169 -5.19 15.51 -9.98
CA LYS A 169 -6.28 16.11 -9.21
C LYS A 169 -7.09 17.09 -10.03
N ASP A 170 -6.42 17.91 -10.82
CA ASP A 170 -7.05 19.06 -11.47
C ASP A 170 -7.57 18.66 -12.84
N PHE A 171 -6.75 18.00 -13.67
CA PHE A 171 -7.18 17.55 -14.99
C PHE A 171 -8.38 16.59 -14.91
N PHE A 172 -8.30 15.55 -14.07
CA PHE A 172 -9.39 14.57 -13.99
C PHE A 172 -10.67 15.18 -13.40
N ASN A 173 -10.58 15.89 -12.27
CA ASN A 173 -11.80 16.41 -11.63
C ASN A 173 -12.36 17.64 -12.35
N ILE A 174 -11.50 18.56 -12.78
CA ILE A 174 -11.95 19.84 -13.35
C ILE A 174 -12.27 19.67 -14.84
N VAL A 175 -11.42 18.99 -15.61
CA VAL A 175 -11.60 18.92 -17.08
C VAL A 175 -12.53 17.77 -17.46
N ILE A 176 -12.32 16.59 -16.90
CA ILE A 176 -13.09 15.39 -17.29
C ILE A 176 -14.44 15.35 -16.57
N LEU A 177 -14.47 15.43 -15.23
CA LEU A 177 -15.72 15.29 -14.47
C LEU A 177 -16.57 16.56 -14.49
N GLN A 178 -16.00 17.74 -14.23
CA GLN A 178 -16.75 19.00 -14.15
C GLN A 178 -16.89 19.70 -15.52
N GLY A 179 -15.83 19.69 -16.33
CA GLY A 179 -15.78 20.40 -17.61
C GLY A 179 -16.61 19.76 -18.71
N GLY A 180 -16.99 18.48 -18.55
CA GLY A 180 -17.86 17.78 -19.50
C GLY A 180 -17.28 17.66 -20.92
N VAL A 181 -15.95 17.80 -21.07
CA VAL A 181 -15.27 17.82 -22.38
C VAL A 181 -15.51 16.54 -23.17
N LEU A 182 -15.71 15.43 -22.46
CA LEU A 182 -15.98 14.12 -23.05
C LEU A 182 -17.47 13.75 -23.03
N GLY A 183 -18.34 14.63 -22.52
CA GLY A 183 -19.74 14.32 -22.17
C GLY A 183 -19.97 14.32 -20.65
N LEU A 184 -21.22 14.10 -20.24
CA LEU A 184 -21.57 13.90 -18.84
C LEU A 184 -21.01 12.56 -18.37
N VAL A 185 -20.26 12.52 -17.27
CA VAL A 185 -19.73 11.26 -16.73
C VAL A 185 -20.72 10.71 -15.70
N GLU A 186 -21.39 9.61 -16.04
CA GLU A 186 -22.28 8.90 -15.10
C GLU A 186 -21.49 8.14 -14.04
N GLN A 187 -20.42 7.45 -14.46
CA GLN A 187 -19.58 6.64 -13.57
C GLN A 187 -18.15 6.53 -14.09
N TYR A 188 -17.19 6.30 -13.20
CA TYR A 188 -15.79 6.07 -13.57
C TYR A 188 -15.09 5.05 -12.67
N TYR A 189 -14.02 4.46 -13.20
CA TYR A 189 -13.07 3.64 -12.44
C TYR A 189 -11.65 4.11 -12.73
N VAL A 190 -10.85 4.32 -11.69
CA VAL A 190 -9.45 4.77 -11.83
C VAL A 190 -8.51 3.83 -11.12
N LYS A 191 -7.51 3.34 -11.83
CA LYS A 191 -6.41 2.54 -11.32
C LYS A 191 -5.08 3.28 -11.50
N LYS A 192 -4.41 3.55 -10.37
CA LYS A 192 -3.06 4.11 -10.38
C LYS A 192 -2.02 3.01 -10.35
N GLU A 193 -1.09 3.07 -11.30
CA GLU A 193 0.10 2.24 -11.41
C GLU A 193 1.37 3.09 -11.43
N TYR A 194 2.50 2.44 -11.20
CA TYR A 194 3.81 3.08 -11.28
C TYR A 194 4.67 2.31 -12.27
N GLN A 195 5.16 2.97 -13.31
CA GLN A 195 6.05 2.35 -14.29
C GLN A 195 7.47 2.20 -13.75
N MET A 196 8.36 1.54 -14.52
CA MET A 196 9.73 1.16 -14.13
C MET A 196 10.60 2.29 -13.54
N ARG A 197 10.26 3.56 -13.79
CA ARG A 197 10.99 4.71 -13.25
C ARG A 197 10.34 5.32 -11.98
N GLY A 198 9.16 4.84 -11.59
CA GLY A 198 8.32 5.43 -10.53
C GLY A 198 7.27 6.44 -11.00
N ALA A 199 6.96 6.48 -12.31
CA ALA A 199 6.11 7.48 -12.93
C ALA A 199 4.67 7.09 -12.68
N PRO A 200 3.79 8.00 -12.24
CA PRO A 200 2.39 7.68 -12.05
C PRO A 200 1.70 7.49 -13.41
N HIS A 201 1.05 6.35 -13.57
CA HIS A 201 0.17 6.04 -14.69
C HIS A 201 -1.24 5.82 -14.15
N TYR A 202 -2.21 6.44 -14.79
CA TYR A 202 -3.62 6.32 -14.42
C TYR A 202 -4.36 5.66 -15.56
N HIS A 203 -4.90 4.47 -15.30
CA HIS A 203 -5.84 3.80 -16.20
C HIS A 203 -7.26 4.13 -15.74
N ILE A 204 -8.07 4.64 -16.66
CA ILE A 204 -9.37 5.20 -16.36
C ILE A 204 -10.40 4.58 -17.29
N LEU A 205 -11.48 4.07 -16.73
CA LEU A 205 -12.69 3.69 -17.46
C LEU A 205 -13.77 4.73 -17.18
N LEU A 206 -14.47 5.18 -18.22
CA LEU A 206 -15.55 6.16 -18.14
C LEU A 206 -16.83 5.57 -18.72
N TRP A 207 -17.94 5.82 -18.04
CA TRP A 207 -19.30 5.63 -18.52
C TRP A 207 -19.92 7.03 -18.67
N LEU A 208 -20.41 7.30 -19.86
CA LEU A 208 -20.99 8.57 -20.28
C LEU A 208 -22.48 8.40 -20.60
#